data_AF-A0A5T6N229-F1
#
_entry.id   AF-A0A5T6N229-F1
#
_cell.length_a   1.000
_cell.length_b   1.000
_cell.length_c   1.000
_cell.angle_alpha   90.00
_cell.angle_beta   90.00
_cell.angle_gamma   90.00
#
_symmetry.space_group_name_H-M   'P 1'
#
loop_
_entity.id
_entity.type
_entity.pdbx_description
1 polymer ?
#
loop_
_entity_poly.entity_id
_entity_poly.type
_entity_poly.pdbx_seq_one_letter_code
_entity_poly.pdbx_strand_id
1 'polypeptide(L)'
;MTTNSYLEYFLTLLGWVVNNGLWNAISANGLFALPLLIKLLALWLQARSQGADEGNKAALSLVWTEHLMYTSLLVIMFTCVPMLNIDLDTIKYDTTRSKQCGWSVPQPADTGYQPIINELGDKTAAVPVWWYFIHVISKGITSATVATLPCQPDLRQIRFEVQHTRIKDPALAQELRDFVEECYAPSRARLKFRAGELDDDTSDDTAWLGSSYFLNTAGYYDTDHALSPHSAWPYSASRDAGLTDTGAGGYPTCKQWWADDTVGLKARLLQLPAPDIWTAFKKIGQSQAVYEEAVLRSLVSERNMQVSQDGRVYPGYGGNVDGTLTNAATRLASTAGNIIGSAVAFPAFDSVRQALPMVQALLQMALVICIPLITLCSAWDVKAVMTLTFVQFAMFFITFWWELARWLDSRLLGVLYSSDTHSSWNLAGIQNSQDDVIINLVMGSMFLVLPTFWLGAMTWAGVRVGVAVNGA
;
A
#
# COMPACT_ATOMS: atom_id res chain seq x y z
N MET A 1 -21.57 10.70 2.65
CA MET A 1 -20.70 9.99 3.63
C MET A 1 -19.23 10.30 3.33
N THR A 2 -18.24 9.81 4.11
CA THR A 2 -16.81 10.11 3.88
C THR A 2 -15.94 8.86 3.74
N THR A 3 -14.99 8.86 2.80
CA THR A 3 -14.12 7.70 2.51
C THR A 3 -12.64 8.09 2.52
N ASN A 4 -11.77 7.14 2.90
CA ASN A 4 -10.34 7.34 3.12
C ASN A 4 -9.48 6.73 2.00
N SER A 5 -10.08 5.91 1.13
CA SER A 5 -9.44 5.22 0.01
C SER A 5 -10.23 5.46 -1.29
N TYR A 6 -9.54 5.60 -2.42
CA TYR A 6 -10.16 5.68 -3.74
C TYR A 6 -11.05 4.46 -4.02
N LEU A 7 -10.66 3.28 -3.54
CA LEU A 7 -11.41 2.04 -3.72
C LEU A 7 -12.63 1.98 -2.78
N GLU A 8 -12.55 2.58 -1.59
CA GLU A 8 -13.69 2.72 -0.68
C GLU A 8 -14.77 3.65 -1.23
N TYR A 9 -14.38 4.71 -1.96
CA TYR A 9 -15.29 5.69 -2.57
C TYR A 9 -16.39 5.02 -3.42
N PHE A 10 -16.02 4.22 -4.42
CA PHE A 10 -16.99 3.56 -5.30
C PHE A 10 -17.55 2.26 -4.72
N LEU A 11 -16.77 1.49 -3.94
CA LEU A 11 -17.30 0.28 -3.29
C LEU A 11 -18.35 0.58 -2.21
N THR A 12 -18.32 1.75 -1.57
CA THR A 12 -19.37 2.18 -0.62
C THR A 12 -20.71 2.30 -1.35
N LEU A 13 -20.75 2.97 -2.50
CA LEU A 13 -21.96 3.08 -3.32
C LEU A 13 -22.42 1.70 -3.82
N LEU A 14 -21.51 0.90 -4.38
CA LEU A 14 -21.82 -0.44 -4.90
C LEU A 14 -22.43 -1.35 -3.83
N GLY A 15 -21.86 -1.34 -2.62
CA GLY A 15 -22.38 -2.09 -1.47
C GLY A 15 -23.82 -1.71 -1.13
N TRP A 16 -24.16 -0.41 -1.16
CA TRP A 16 -25.53 0.05 -0.93
C TRP A 16 -26.48 -0.25 -2.07
N VAL A 17 -26.05 -0.14 -3.35
CA VAL A 17 -26.87 -0.57 -4.51
C VAL A 17 -27.28 -2.04 -4.38
N VAL A 18 -26.33 -2.93 -4.03
CA VAL A 18 -26.60 -4.36 -3.82
C VAL A 18 -27.46 -4.60 -2.57
N ASN A 19 -27.20 -3.89 -1.47
CA ASN A 19 -28.03 -3.94 -0.25
C ASN A 19 -29.49 -3.56 -0.54
N ASN A 20 -29.74 -2.50 -1.32
CA ASN A 20 -31.09 -2.12 -1.73
C ASN A 20 -31.76 -3.20 -2.59
N GLY A 21 -31.02 -3.82 -3.52
CA GLY A 21 -31.51 -4.97 -4.29
C GLY A 21 -31.95 -6.14 -3.39
N LEU A 22 -31.14 -6.49 -2.38
CA LEU A 22 -31.46 -7.53 -1.40
C LEU A 22 -32.67 -7.16 -0.53
N TRP A 23 -32.75 -5.92 -0.03
CA TRP A 23 -33.89 -5.45 0.77
C TRP A 23 -35.20 -5.43 -0.03
N ASN A 24 -35.15 -5.01 -1.29
CA ASN A 24 -36.30 -5.04 -2.19
C ASN A 24 -36.76 -6.48 -2.47
N ALA A 25 -35.84 -7.43 -2.62
CA ALA A 25 -36.17 -8.85 -2.75
C ALA A 25 -36.80 -9.43 -1.47
N ILE A 26 -36.27 -9.07 -0.28
CA ILE A 26 -36.80 -9.52 1.02
C ILE A 26 -38.21 -8.96 1.29
N SER A 27 -38.45 -7.69 0.96
CA SER A 27 -39.73 -7.03 1.18
C SER A 27 -40.80 -7.47 0.16
N ALA A 28 -40.47 -7.54 -1.13
CA ALA A 28 -41.40 -7.96 -2.19
C ALA A 28 -41.93 -9.40 -2.02
N ASN A 29 -41.10 -10.32 -1.50
CA ASN A 29 -41.51 -11.70 -1.21
C ASN A 29 -42.16 -11.88 0.18
N GLY A 30 -42.32 -10.80 0.96
CA GLY A 30 -42.82 -10.89 2.35
C GLY A 30 -41.91 -11.64 3.32
N LEU A 31 -40.68 -11.98 2.90
CA LEU A 31 -39.75 -12.86 3.62
C LEU A 31 -39.38 -12.30 5.00
N PHE A 32 -39.45 -10.98 5.17
CA PHE A 32 -39.20 -10.32 6.46
C PHE A 32 -40.12 -10.79 7.61
N ALA A 33 -41.33 -11.27 7.29
CA ALA A 33 -42.30 -11.75 8.27
C ALA A 33 -42.02 -13.20 8.72
N LEU A 34 -41.31 -14.00 7.92
CA LEU A 34 -41.05 -15.42 8.21
C LEU A 34 -40.30 -15.64 9.54
N PRO A 35 -39.17 -14.97 9.85
CA PRO A 35 -38.49 -15.18 11.13
C PRO A 35 -39.27 -14.60 12.32
N LEU A 36 -40.14 -13.58 12.11
CA LEU A 36 -41.05 -13.08 13.14
C LEU A 36 -42.10 -14.13 13.52
N LEU A 37 -42.72 -14.79 12.52
CA LEU A 37 -43.68 -15.86 12.76
C LEU A 37 -43.05 -17.04 13.51
N ILE A 38 -41.82 -17.43 13.15
CA ILE A 38 -41.09 -18.50 13.85
C ILE A 38 -40.82 -18.11 15.32
N LYS A 39 -40.35 -16.88 15.58
CA LYS A 39 -40.03 -16.40 16.94
C LYS A 39 -41.29 -16.20 17.80
N LEU A 40 -42.40 -15.78 17.20
CA LEU A 40 -43.72 -15.68 17.85
C LEU A 40 -44.27 -17.06 18.23
N LEU A 41 -44.19 -18.05 17.32
CA LEU A 41 -44.57 -19.43 17.62
C LEU A 41 -43.72 -20.04 18.75
N ALA A 42 -42.41 -19.76 18.76
CA ALA A 42 -41.51 -20.20 19.83
C ALA A 42 -41.89 -19.60 21.19
N LEU A 43 -42.12 -18.30 21.28
CA LEU A 43 -42.57 -17.64 22.52
C LEU A 43 -43.93 -18.17 23.01
N TRP A 44 -44.86 -18.45 22.09
CA TRP A 44 -46.17 -19.01 22.43
C TRP A 44 -46.08 -20.45 22.96
N LEU A 45 -45.19 -21.28 22.41
CA LEU A 45 -44.88 -22.61 22.95
C LEU A 45 -44.20 -22.51 24.33
N GLN A 46 -43.27 -21.57 24.51
CA GLN A 46 -42.57 -21.33 25.77
C GLN A 46 -43.52 -20.89 26.90
N ALA A 47 -44.43 -19.95 26.63
CA ALA A 47 -45.45 -19.51 27.59
C ALA A 47 -46.44 -20.64 27.94
N ARG A 48 -46.69 -21.59 27.02
CA ARG A 48 -47.46 -22.80 27.32
C ARG A 48 -46.69 -23.76 28.24
N SER A 49 -45.39 -23.94 28.03
CA SER A 49 -44.55 -24.92 28.76
C SER A 49 -44.21 -24.56 30.22
N GLN A 50 -44.42 -23.30 30.64
CA GLN A 50 -44.20 -22.90 32.04
C GLN A 50 -45.11 -23.64 33.04
N GLY A 51 -44.77 -23.57 34.33
CA GLY A 51 -45.54 -24.18 35.42
C GLY A 51 -46.92 -23.56 35.63
N ALA A 52 -47.65 -24.06 36.63
CA ALA A 52 -48.88 -23.41 37.12
C ALA A 52 -48.57 -22.18 38.00
N ASP A 53 -47.41 -22.18 38.65
CA ASP A 53 -47.02 -21.20 39.66
C ASP A 53 -46.58 -19.84 39.08
N GLU A 54 -46.42 -19.76 37.75
CA GLU A 54 -46.05 -18.52 37.02
C GLU A 54 -47.25 -17.61 36.69
N GLY A 55 -48.46 -17.98 37.13
CA GLY A 55 -49.65 -17.15 37.02
C GLY A 55 -50.28 -17.12 35.62
N ASN A 56 -50.74 -15.95 35.16
CA ASN A 56 -51.55 -15.83 33.95
C ASN A 56 -50.71 -15.90 32.66
N LYS A 57 -50.50 -17.13 32.18
CA LYS A 57 -49.83 -17.45 30.90
C LYS A 57 -50.30 -16.62 29.70
N ALA A 58 -51.59 -16.26 29.63
CA ALA A 58 -52.11 -15.46 28.52
C ALA A 58 -51.58 -14.02 28.56
N ALA A 59 -51.62 -13.38 29.74
CA ALA A 59 -51.07 -12.03 29.94
C ALA A 59 -49.56 -11.98 29.68
N LEU A 60 -48.81 -12.98 30.17
CA LEU A 60 -47.36 -13.06 29.95
C LEU A 60 -47.00 -13.23 28.46
N SER A 61 -47.72 -14.12 27.75
CA SER A 61 -47.51 -14.32 26.31
C SER A 61 -47.82 -13.08 25.47
N LEU A 62 -48.77 -12.24 25.90
CA LEU A 62 -49.09 -10.96 25.26
C LEU A 62 -47.91 -9.99 25.39
N VAL A 63 -47.40 -9.77 26.61
CA VAL A 63 -46.29 -8.85 26.89
C VAL A 63 -45.02 -9.26 26.13
N TRP A 64 -44.70 -10.56 26.06
CA TRP A 64 -43.56 -11.04 25.27
C TRP A 64 -43.75 -10.82 23.76
N THR A 65 -44.98 -10.99 23.24
CA THR A 65 -45.29 -10.76 21.83
C THR A 65 -45.25 -9.27 21.48
N GLU A 66 -45.75 -8.41 22.35
CA GLU A 66 -45.72 -6.95 22.25
C GLU A 66 -44.27 -6.43 22.22
N HIS A 67 -43.44 -6.88 23.17
CA HIS A 67 -42.01 -6.55 23.20
C HIS A 67 -41.27 -7.02 21.93
N LEU A 68 -41.52 -8.25 21.47
CA LEU A 68 -40.95 -8.77 20.22
C LEU A 68 -41.33 -7.88 19.02
N MET A 69 -42.60 -7.51 18.90
CA MET A 69 -43.09 -6.74 17.75
C MET A 69 -42.54 -5.32 17.75
N TYR A 70 -42.53 -4.62 18.89
CA TYR A 70 -41.98 -3.25 18.96
C TYR A 70 -40.47 -3.20 18.74
N THR A 71 -39.69 -4.11 19.36
CA THR A 71 -38.23 -4.15 19.14
C THR A 71 -37.88 -4.46 17.68
N SER A 72 -38.56 -5.44 17.07
CA SER A 72 -38.33 -5.82 15.68
C SER A 72 -38.75 -4.73 14.69
N LEU A 73 -39.88 -4.03 14.94
CA LEU A 73 -40.36 -2.92 14.12
C LEU A 73 -39.36 -1.76 14.11
N LEU A 74 -38.80 -1.41 15.28
CA LEU A 74 -37.76 -0.38 15.40
C LEU A 74 -36.48 -0.80 14.66
N VAL A 75 -36.04 -2.05 14.78
CA VAL A 75 -34.89 -2.58 14.05
C VAL A 75 -35.10 -2.47 12.53
N ILE A 76 -36.24 -2.94 12.01
CA ILE A 76 -36.57 -2.84 10.58
C ILE A 76 -36.58 -1.38 10.12
N MET A 77 -37.28 -0.51 10.85
CA MET A 77 -37.46 0.90 10.49
C MET A 77 -36.15 1.69 10.43
N PHE A 78 -35.25 1.51 11.41
CA PHE A 78 -34.00 2.29 11.46
C PHE A 78 -32.83 1.65 10.71
N THR A 79 -32.81 0.32 10.57
CA THR A 79 -31.64 -0.42 10.06
C THR A 79 -31.84 -1.14 8.73
N CYS A 80 -33.08 -1.26 8.24
CA CYS A 80 -33.37 -1.99 7.00
C CYS A 80 -34.11 -1.14 5.97
N VAL A 81 -35.08 -0.30 6.39
CA VAL A 81 -35.77 0.62 5.49
C VAL A 81 -34.80 1.69 5.00
N PRO A 82 -34.51 1.79 3.69
CA PRO A 82 -33.60 2.79 3.15
C PRO A 82 -34.32 4.14 3.04
N MET A 83 -33.73 5.21 3.58
CA MET A 83 -34.38 6.54 3.66
C MET A 83 -33.49 7.69 3.16
N LEU A 84 -32.17 7.52 3.18
CA LEU A 84 -31.21 8.58 2.87
C LEU A 84 -30.51 8.26 1.54
N ASN A 85 -30.94 8.92 0.47
CA ASN A 85 -30.33 8.75 -0.85
C ASN A 85 -28.84 9.14 -0.82
N ILE A 86 -28.03 8.35 -1.53
CA ILE A 86 -26.61 8.60 -1.80
C ILE A 86 -26.29 8.32 -3.26
N ASP A 87 -25.25 9.00 -3.73
CA ASP A 87 -24.67 8.98 -5.06
C ASP A 87 -23.16 9.24 -4.90
N LEU A 88 -22.42 9.36 -6.00
CA LEU A 88 -20.99 9.69 -5.91
C LEU A 88 -20.73 11.12 -5.40
N ASP A 89 -21.58 12.10 -5.71
CA ASP A 89 -21.40 13.51 -5.34
C ASP A 89 -21.61 13.79 -3.83
N THR A 90 -22.48 13.02 -3.18
CA THR A 90 -22.74 13.06 -1.72
C THR A 90 -21.77 12.20 -0.90
N ILE A 91 -20.99 11.33 -1.55
CA ILE A 91 -19.81 10.68 -0.94
C ILE A 91 -18.61 11.60 -1.14
N LYS A 92 -17.84 11.85 -0.07
CA LYS A 92 -16.70 12.77 -0.10
C LYS A 92 -15.42 12.05 0.29
N TYR A 93 -14.44 12.08 -0.61
CA TYR A 93 -13.09 11.61 -0.32
C TYR A 93 -12.43 12.56 0.71
N ASP A 94 -11.94 12.02 1.83
CA ASP A 94 -11.41 12.81 2.93
C ASP A 94 -10.00 13.35 2.60
N THR A 95 -9.96 14.66 2.29
CA THR A 95 -8.73 15.41 2.00
C THR A 95 -8.30 16.30 3.16
N THR A 96 -8.88 16.16 4.37
CA THR A 96 -8.54 16.99 5.53
C THR A 96 -7.08 16.80 5.96
N ARG A 97 -6.65 15.53 6.10
CA ARG A 97 -5.29 15.19 6.56
C ARG A 97 -4.20 15.51 5.53
N SER A 98 -4.47 15.34 4.23
CA SER A 98 -3.50 15.72 3.19
C SER A 98 -3.24 17.23 3.19
N LYS A 99 -4.31 18.03 3.33
CA LYS A 99 -4.22 19.48 3.57
C LYS A 99 -3.45 19.81 4.87
N GLN A 100 -3.75 19.13 5.99
CA GLN A 100 -3.04 19.30 7.27
C GLN A 100 -1.53 19.03 7.14
N CYS A 101 -1.13 18.03 6.35
CA CYS A 101 0.28 17.64 6.15
C CYS A 101 0.96 18.32 4.95
N GLY A 102 0.34 19.34 4.34
CA GLY A 102 0.91 20.13 3.25
C GLY A 102 1.27 19.30 2.01
N TRP A 103 0.32 18.51 1.50
CA TRP A 103 0.41 17.81 0.22
C TRP A 103 -0.98 17.63 -0.39
N SER A 104 -1.06 17.67 -1.72
CA SER A 104 -2.31 17.49 -2.47
C SER A 104 -2.37 16.08 -3.06
N VAL A 105 -3.42 15.33 -2.72
CA VAL A 105 -3.76 14.09 -3.41
C VAL A 105 -4.78 14.38 -4.53
N PRO A 106 -4.70 13.71 -5.69
CA PRO A 106 -5.70 13.85 -6.77
C PRO A 106 -7.10 13.42 -6.28
N GLN A 107 -8.16 13.92 -6.93
CA GLN A 107 -9.51 13.43 -6.62
C GLN A 107 -9.73 12.07 -7.30
N PRO A 108 -10.67 11.23 -6.85
CA PRO A 108 -10.93 9.92 -7.47
C PRO A 108 -11.13 9.99 -8.99
N ALA A 109 -11.77 11.05 -9.49
CA ALA A 109 -12.00 11.29 -10.92
C ALA A 109 -10.72 11.59 -11.74
N ASP A 110 -9.66 12.11 -11.10
CA ASP A 110 -8.37 12.45 -11.72
C ASP A 110 -7.41 11.24 -11.78
N THR A 111 -7.90 10.04 -11.47
CA THR A 111 -7.10 8.80 -11.37
C THR A 111 -7.56 7.74 -12.38
N GLY A 112 -6.79 6.65 -12.49
CA GLY A 112 -7.17 5.48 -13.31
C GLY A 112 -8.50 4.80 -12.92
N TYR A 113 -9.16 5.21 -11.82
CA TYR A 113 -10.50 4.77 -11.46
C TYR A 113 -11.63 5.51 -12.21
N GLN A 114 -11.32 6.53 -13.04
CA GLN A 114 -12.32 7.29 -13.81
C GLN A 114 -13.33 6.42 -14.60
N PRO A 115 -12.97 5.31 -15.27
CA PRO A 115 -13.95 4.49 -15.99
C PRO A 115 -15.02 3.86 -15.08
N ILE A 116 -14.63 3.47 -13.86
CA ILE A 116 -15.53 2.88 -12.85
C ILE A 116 -16.44 3.96 -12.26
N ILE A 117 -15.92 5.18 -12.07
CA ILE A 117 -16.72 6.34 -11.66
C ILE A 117 -17.79 6.66 -12.71
N ASN A 118 -17.45 6.58 -14.00
CA ASN A 118 -18.42 6.78 -15.08
C ASN A 118 -19.49 5.68 -15.13
N GLU A 119 -19.13 4.41 -14.92
CA GLU A 119 -20.09 3.29 -14.89
C GLU A 119 -21.06 3.35 -13.70
N LEU A 120 -20.58 3.83 -12.53
CA LEU A 120 -21.41 3.98 -11.33
C LEU A 120 -22.09 5.35 -11.21
N GLY A 121 -21.75 6.34 -12.05
CA GLY A 121 -22.28 7.70 -11.96
C GLY A 121 -23.80 7.78 -12.09
N ASP A 122 -24.39 6.96 -12.96
CA ASP A 122 -25.85 6.84 -13.14
C ASP A 122 -26.55 5.99 -12.05
N LYS A 123 -25.85 5.58 -10.98
CA LYS A 123 -26.38 4.74 -9.90
C LYS A 123 -26.55 5.53 -8.61
N THR A 124 -27.80 5.66 -8.18
CA THR A 124 -28.15 6.08 -6.82
C THR A 124 -28.42 4.85 -5.94
N ALA A 125 -28.13 4.98 -4.66
CA ALA A 125 -28.52 4.03 -3.62
C ALA A 125 -29.21 4.78 -2.48
N ALA A 126 -29.77 4.06 -1.51
CA ALA A 126 -30.42 4.67 -0.35
C ALA A 126 -30.06 3.92 0.94
N VAL A 127 -29.63 4.66 1.96
CA VAL A 127 -29.07 4.12 3.20
C VAL A 127 -30.11 4.20 4.33
N PRO A 128 -30.27 3.16 5.17
CA PRO A 128 -31.05 3.26 6.40
C PRO A 128 -30.39 4.21 7.42
N VAL A 129 -31.20 4.95 8.17
CA VAL A 129 -30.75 6.06 9.03
C VAL A 129 -29.67 5.62 10.02
N TRP A 130 -29.79 4.42 10.61
CA TRP A 130 -28.81 3.88 11.54
C TRP A 130 -27.42 3.73 10.91
N TRP A 131 -27.31 3.09 9.74
CA TRP A 131 -26.02 2.82 9.12
C TRP A 131 -25.35 4.07 8.58
N TYR A 132 -26.12 5.06 8.11
CA TYR A 132 -25.59 6.38 7.77
C TYR A 132 -24.96 7.07 8.99
N PHE A 133 -25.68 7.09 10.12
CA PHE A 133 -25.23 7.68 11.38
C PHE A 133 -23.98 6.99 11.94
N ILE A 134 -23.99 5.66 12.03
CA ILE A 134 -22.86 4.84 12.47
C ILE A 134 -21.64 5.04 11.56
N HIS A 135 -21.83 5.12 10.23
CA HIS A 135 -20.73 5.37 9.30
C HIS A 135 -20.11 6.77 9.49
N VAL A 136 -20.92 7.81 9.66
CA VAL A 136 -20.43 9.18 9.88
C VAL A 136 -19.67 9.28 11.21
N ILE A 137 -20.19 8.71 12.29
CA ILE A 137 -19.51 8.71 13.60
C ILE A 137 -18.22 7.88 13.55
N SER A 138 -18.27 6.67 13.01
CA SER A 138 -17.09 5.78 12.94
C SER A 138 -15.95 6.41 12.13
N LYS A 139 -16.27 7.04 11.00
CA LYS A 139 -15.29 7.78 10.19
C LYS A 139 -14.81 9.05 10.88
N GLY A 140 -15.70 9.81 11.52
CA GLY A 140 -15.33 11.01 12.28
C GLY A 140 -14.34 10.69 13.40
N ILE A 141 -14.62 9.68 14.21
CA ILE A 141 -13.71 9.21 15.27
C ILE A 141 -12.39 8.72 14.66
N THR A 142 -12.43 7.93 13.59
CA THR A 142 -11.21 7.40 12.95
C THR A 142 -10.33 8.53 12.39
N SER A 143 -10.91 9.47 11.64
CA SER A 143 -10.17 10.60 11.04
C SER A 143 -9.63 11.55 12.11
N ALA A 144 -10.43 11.88 13.14
CA ALA A 144 -9.97 12.67 14.29
C ALA A 144 -8.83 12.00 15.07
N THR A 145 -8.89 10.68 15.29
CA THR A 145 -7.81 9.95 15.97
C THR A 145 -6.54 9.93 15.12
N VAL A 146 -6.67 9.70 13.81
CA VAL A 146 -5.56 9.75 12.84
C VAL A 146 -4.93 11.15 12.74
N ALA A 147 -5.71 12.22 12.91
CA ALA A 147 -5.22 13.60 12.92
C ALA A 147 -4.36 13.95 14.15
N THR A 148 -4.33 13.10 15.19
CA THR A 148 -3.40 13.24 16.33
C THR A 148 -1.98 12.74 16.01
N LEU A 149 -1.82 11.92 14.98
CA LEU A 149 -0.52 11.39 14.56
C LEU A 149 0.27 12.46 13.79
N PRO A 150 1.52 12.79 14.19
CA PRO A 150 2.33 13.79 13.49
C PRO A 150 2.52 13.46 12.01
N CYS A 151 2.38 14.47 11.15
CA CYS A 151 2.64 14.35 9.73
C CYS A 151 4.08 13.93 9.44
N GLN A 152 4.28 12.80 8.76
CA GLN A 152 5.56 12.35 8.22
C GLN A 152 5.37 11.75 6.82
N PRO A 153 6.39 11.83 5.95
CA PRO A 153 6.41 11.06 4.71
C PRO A 153 6.60 9.56 5.01
N ASP A 154 5.87 8.69 4.29
CA ASP A 154 6.10 7.23 4.38
C ASP A 154 7.37 6.86 3.60
N LEU A 155 8.42 6.52 4.35
CA LEU A 155 9.74 6.21 3.79
C LEU A 155 9.73 4.98 2.88
N ARG A 156 8.81 4.03 3.09
CA ARG A 156 8.70 2.82 2.26
C ARG A 156 7.86 3.03 1.02
N GLN A 157 6.85 3.90 1.08
CA GLN A 157 6.17 4.33 -0.14
C GLN A 157 7.18 5.01 -1.09
N ILE A 158 8.04 5.89 -0.56
CA ILE A 158 9.13 6.50 -1.35
C ILE A 158 10.12 5.44 -1.86
N ARG A 159 10.59 4.52 -0.99
CA ARG A 159 11.45 3.38 -1.36
C ARG A 159 10.85 2.61 -2.55
N PHE A 160 9.56 2.32 -2.49
CA PHE A 160 8.83 1.58 -3.52
C PHE A 160 8.68 2.38 -4.82
N GLU A 161 8.27 3.66 -4.77
CA GLU A 161 8.08 4.52 -5.95
C GLU A 161 9.41 4.77 -6.68
N VAL A 162 10.49 5.00 -5.93
CA VAL A 162 11.87 5.09 -6.47
C VAL A 162 12.27 3.75 -7.11
N GLN A 163 12.06 2.62 -6.44
CA GLN A 163 12.37 1.30 -6.99
C GLN A 163 11.50 0.91 -8.21
N HIS A 164 10.32 1.50 -8.41
CA HIS A 164 9.45 1.25 -9.57
C HIS A 164 9.54 2.32 -10.66
N THR A 165 10.39 3.34 -10.50
CA THR A 165 10.67 4.33 -11.54
C THR A 165 11.49 3.67 -12.66
N ARG A 166 10.87 3.53 -13.84
CA ARG A 166 11.49 2.91 -15.02
C ARG A 166 12.03 3.92 -16.02
N ILE A 167 13.12 3.56 -16.70
CA ILE A 167 13.62 4.30 -17.86
C ILE A 167 12.69 3.98 -19.04
N LYS A 168 11.82 4.94 -19.41
CA LYS A 168 10.81 4.77 -20.48
C LYS A 168 11.35 4.98 -21.89
N ASP A 169 12.41 5.78 -22.03
CA ASP A 169 13.04 6.06 -23.31
C ASP A 169 14.04 4.94 -23.66
N PRO A 170 13.84 4.21 -24.79
CA PRO A 170 14.79 3.17 -25.21
C PRO A 170 16.16 3.72 -25.60
N ALA A 171 16.28 5.00 -25.99
CA ALA A 171 17.57 5.61 -26.33
C ALA A 171 18.43 5.85 -25.07
N LEU A 172 17.91 6.57 -24.07
CA LEU A 172 18.57 6.70 -22.75
C LEU A 172 18.82 5.35 -22.08
N ALA A 173 17.93 4.37 -22.30
CA ALA A 173 18.13 3.00 -21.80
C ALA A 173 19.31 2.28 -22.48
N GLN A 174 19.50 2.42 -23.80
CA GLN A 174 20.67 1.91 -24.51
C GLN A 174 21.94 2.63 -24.07
N GLU A 175 21.93 3.97 -24.02
CA GLU A 175 23.10 4.77 -23.65
C GLU A 175 23.64 4.42 -22.24
N LEU A 176 22.73 4.06 -21.32
CA LEU A 176 23.11 3.57 -20.00
C LEU A 176 23.75 2.15 -20.03
N ARG A 177 23.39 1.30 -21.00
CA ARG A 177 24.09 0.02 -21.25
C ARG A 177 25.49 0.28 -21.81
N ASP A 178 25.60 1.17 -22.80
CA ASP A 178 26.86 1.55 -23.42
C ASP A 178 27.85 2.05 -22.35
N PHE A 179 27.39 2.92 -21.43
CA PHE A 179 28.20 3.36 -20.29
C PHE A 179 28.59 2.22 -19.32
N VAL A 180 27.72 1.23 -19.10
CA VAL A 180 28.04 0.06 -18.26
C VAL A 180 29.14 -0.79 -18.89
N GLU A 181 29.09 -1.01 -20.20
CA GLU A 181 30.02 -1.87 -20.93
C GLU A 181 31.36 -1.16 -21.27
N GLU A 182 31.31 0.10 -21.71
CA GLU A 182 32.47 0.87 -22.16
C GLU A 182 33.23 1.57 -21.01
N CYS A 183 32.53 1.99 -19.94
CA CYS A 183 33.14 2.72 -18.82
C CYS A 183 33.22 1.90 -17.53
N TYR A 184 32.07 1.49 -16.96
CA TYR A 184 32.03 0.91 -15.62
C TYR A 184 32.69 -0.48 -15.55
N ALA A 185 32.39 -1.37 -16.48
CA ALA A 185 32.95 -2.72 -16.52
C ALA A 185 34.50 -2.76 -16.61
N PRO A 186 35.18 -2.05 -17.56
CA PRO A 186 36.64 -2.08 -17.64
C PRO A 186 37.31 -1.38 -16.45
N SER A 187 36.76 -0.26 -15.94
CA SER A 187 37.29 0.38 -14.73
C SER A 187 37.16 -0.51 -13.49
N ARG A 188 36.03 -1.21 -13.30
CA ARG A 188 35.85 -2.15 -12.18
C ARG A 188 36.69 -3.41 -12.31
N ALA A 189 36.91 -3.93 -13.52
CA ALA A 189 37.84 -5.03 -13.77
C ALA A 189 39.28 -4.61 -13.44
N ARG A 190 39.70 -3.41 -13.88
CA ARG A 190 41.02 -2.82 -13.61
C ARG A 190 41.27 -2.63 -12.11
N LEU A 191 40.25 -2.24 -11.35
CA LEU A 191 40.32 -2.19 -9.88
C LEU A 191 40.59 -3.58 -9.30
N LYS A 192 39.82 -4.60 -9.67
CA LYS A 192 40.00 -5.99 -9.19
C LYS A 192 41.33 -6.64 -9.59
N PHE A 193 42.01 -6.13 -10.63
CA PHE A 193 43.35 -6.59 -11.01
C PHE A 193 44.49 -5.79 -10.34
N ARG A 194 44.22 -4.60 -9.78
CA ARG A 194 45.21 -3.71 -9.15
C ARG A 194 45.15 -3.73 -7.62
N ALA A 195 43.96 -3.79 -7.05
CA ALA A 195 43.74 -3.93 -5.62
C ALA A 195 43.85 -5.40 -5.20
N GLY A 196 44.31 -5.62 -3.96
CA GLY A 196 44.19 -6.91 -3.29
C GLY A 196 42.87 -6.95 -2.52
N GLU A 197 42.98 -7.03 -1.19
CA GLU A 197 41.86 -6.76 -0.28
C GLU A 197 41.48 -5.27 -0.39
N LEU A 198 40.19 -4.98 -0.54
CA LEU A 198 39.63 -3.63 -0.52
C LEU A 198 39.04 -3.37 0.85
N ASP A 199 39.18 -2.13 1.32
CA ASP A 199 38.44 -1.62 2.48
C ASP A 199 36.94 -1.53 2.18
N ASP A 200 36.08 -1.78 3.17
CA ASP A 200 34.63 -1.96 2.97
C ASP A 200 33.99 -0.70 2.34
N ASP A 201 34.33 0.50 2.82
CA ASP A 201 33.87 1.79 2.26
C ASP A 201 34.25 1.94 0.77
N THR A 202 35.41 1.42 0.36
CA THR A 202 35.87 1.47 -1.04
C THR A 202 35.23 0.38 -1.91
N SER A 203 34.95 -0.78 -1.32
CA SER A 203 34.20 -1.86 -1.96
C SER A 203 32.77 -1.41 -2.31
N ASP A 204 32.10 -0.72 -1.37
CA ASP A 204 30.75 -0.20 -1.57
C ASP A 204 30.71 1.02 -2.53
N ASP A 205 31.62 2.00 -2.41
CA ASP A 205 31.66 3.12 -3.39
C ASP A 205 31.83 2.62 -4.83
N THR A 206 32.66 1.58 -5.03
CA THR A 206 32.94 1.01 -6.36
C THR A 206 31.91 -0.05 -6.81
N ALA A 207 30.81 -0.23 -6.08
CA ALA A 207 29.73 -1.15 -6.41
C ALA A 207 28.69 -0.61 -7.41
N TRP A 208 28.76 0.67 -7.80
CA TRP A 208 27.80 1.33 -8.69
C TRP A 208 28.46 2.26 -9.73
N LEU A 209 27.73 2.59 -10.80
CA LEU A 209 28.22 3.34 -11.96
C LEU A 209 28.81 4.70 -11.62
N GLY A 210 28.22 5.43 -10.68
CA GLY A 210 28.60 6.79 -10.33
C GLY A 210 29.65 6.93 -9.22
N SER A 211 30.36 5.84 -8.89
CA SER A 211 31.44 5.77 -7.89
C SER A 211 32.28 7.05 -7.81
N SER A 212 32.35 7.61 -6.59
CA SER A 212 33.19 8.77 -6.31
C SER A 212 34.68 8.46 -6.48
N TYR A 213 35.08 7.20 -6.22
CA TYR A 213 36.41 6.67 -6.46
C TYR A 213 36.74 6.62 -7.96
N PHE A 214 35.89 6.03 -8.82
CA PHE A 214 36.15 5.98 -10.27
C PHE A 214 36.10 7.37 -10.94
N LEU A 215 35.28 8.29 -10.42
CA LEU A 215 35.21 9.67 -10.91
C LEU A 215 36.43 10.52 -10.54
N ASN A 216 37.15 10.22 -9.44
CA ASN A 216 38.20 11.11 -8.91
C ASN A 216 39.61 10.48 -8.85
N THR A 217 39.73 9.16 -8.93
CA THR A 217 41.01 8.46 -8.95
C THR A 217 41.54 8.34 -10.38
N ALA A 218 42.80 8.68 -10.60
CA ALA A 218 43.38 8.68 -11.94
C ALA A 218 43.62 7.27 -12.51
N GLY A 219 43.41 7.11 -13.81
CA GLY A 219 43.51 5.83 -14.52
C GLY A 219 42.21 5.00 -14.52
N TYR A 220 41.07 5.65 -14.34
CA TYR A 220 39.70 5.11 -14.44
C TYR A 220 38.86 5.99 -15.39
N TYR A 221 37.80 6.66 -14.92
CA TYR A 221 36.90 7.46 -15.78
C TYR A 221 37.50 8.76 -16.34
N ASP A 222 38.69 9.15 -15.87
CA ASP A 222 39.52 10.21 -16.44
C ASP A 222 40.28 9.76 -17.70
N THR A 223 40.65 8.47 -17.79
CA THR A 223 41.36 7.88 -18.94
C THR A 223 40.46 7.13 -19.90
N ASP A 224 39.38 6.54 -19.40
CA ASP A 224 38.44 5.74 -20.19
C ASP A 224 37.45 6.67 -20.93
N HIS A 225 37.10 6.32 -22.16
CA HIS A 225 36.16 7.07 -23.01
C HIS A 225 35.12 6.17 -23.65
N ALA A 226 34.07 6.78 -24.21
CA ALA A 226 33.14 6.06 -25.08
C ALA A 226 33.88 5.45 -26.28
N LEU A 227 33.52 4.24 -26.66
CA LEU A 227 33.98 3.52 -27.86
C LEU A 227 32.99 3.68 -29.02
N SER A 228 31.74 4.06 -28.72
CA SER A 228 30.69 4.40 -29.69
C SER A 228 30.46 5.93 -29.78
N PRO A 229 30.07 6.46 -30.96
CA PRO A 229 29.89 7.90 -31.16
C PRO A 229 28.51 8.36 -30.64
N HIS A 230 28.49 9.24 -29.64
CA HIS A 230 27.24 9.74 -29.06
C HIS A 230 26.85 11.10 -29.65
N SER A 231 25.70 11.16 -30.31
CA SER A 231 25.19 12.34 -31.04
C SER A 231 24.94 13.57 -30.18
N ALA A 232 24.75 13.39 -28.86
CA ALA A 232 24.62 14.48 -27.91
C ALA A 232 25.96 15.19 -27.61
N TRP A 233 27.09 14.58 -27.98
CA TRP A 233 28.43 15.12 -27.80
C TRP A 233 29.05 15.50 -29.16
N PRO A 234 29.63 16.70 -29.32
CA PRO A 234 30.36 17.05 -30.54
C PRO A 234 31.68 16.27 -30.62
N TYR A 235 32.08 15.90 -31.84
CA TYR A 235 33.42 15.37 -32.11
C TYR A 235 34.48 16.43 -31.79
N SER A 236 35.57 16.03 -31.14
CA SER A 236 36.63 16.91 -30.68
C SER A 236 38.00 16.33 -31.01
N ALA A 237 38.70 16.90 -32.00
CA ALA A 237 39.98 16.39 -32.49
C ALA A 237 41.12 16.33 -31.44
N SER A 238 40.95 16.96 -30.27
CA SER A 238 41.88 16.90 -29.13
C SER A 238 41.52 15.83 -28.08
N ARG A 239 40.26 15.35 -28.04
CA ARG A 239 39.78 14.29 -27.13
C ARG A 239 39.66 12.96 -27.86
N ASP A 240 39.11 13.01 -29.07
CA ASP A 240 38.75 11.87 -29.91
C ASP A 240 39.91 11.47 -30.85
N ALA A 241 41.15 11.85 -30.48
CA ALA A 241 42.33 11.72 -31.33
C ALA A 241 42.67 10.25 -31.62
N GLY A 242 42.44 9.83 -32.88
CA GLY A 242 42.63 8.45 -33.34
C GLY A 242 41.33 7.66 -33.49
N LEU A 243 40.18 8.23 -33.10
CA LEU A 243 38.85 7.70 -33.38
C LEU A 243 38.29 8.32 -34.68
N THR A 244 37.37 7.63 -35.34
CA THR A 244 36.83 8.04 -36.63
C THR A 244 35.71 9.07 -36.45
N ASP A 245 35.87 10.27 -36.99
CA ASP A 245 34.72 11.18 -37.17
C ASP A 245 33.77 10.56 -38.20
N THR A 246 32.60 10.14 -37.72
CA THR A 246 31.51 9.55 -38.51
C THR A 246 30.40 10.55 -38.82
N GLY A 247 30.50 11.79 -38.33
CA GLY A 247 29.41 12.76 -38.32
C GLY A 247 28.23 12.40 -37.40
N ALA A 248 28.28 11.26 -36.71
CA ALA A 248 27.20 10.76 -35.85
C ALA A 248 27.31 11.22 -34.39
N GLY A 249 28.47 11.70 -33.96
CA GLY A 249 28.75 12.12 -32.58
C GLY A 249 30.25 12.11 -32.27
N GLY A 250 30.58 12.53 -31.05
CA GLY A 250 31.92 12.45 -30.46
C GLY A 250 32.03 11.39 -29.36
N TYR A 251 33.24 11.25 -28.82
CA TYR A 251 33.60 10.19 -27.88
C TYR A 251 33.96 10.77 -26.50
N PRO A 252 32.98 11.13 -25.65
CA PRO A 252 33.24 11.75 -24.35
C PRO A 252 34.09 10.85 -23.44
N THR A 253 34.89 11.45 -22.54
CA THR A 253 35.48 10.68 -21.45
C THR A 253 34.37 10.22 -20.50
N CYS A 254 34.55 9.07 -19.86
CA CYS A 254 33.55 8.50 -18.95
C CYS A 254 33.15 9.49 -17.83
N LYS A 255 34.10 10.30 -17.35
CA LYS A 255 33.82 11.37 -16.39
C LYS A 255 32.92 12.48 -16.96
N GLN A 256 33.13 12.92 -18.20
CA GLN A 256 32.27 13.89 -18.87
C GLN A 256 30.87 13.31 -19.14
N TRP A 257 30.83 12.10 -19.68
CA TRP A 257 29.59 11.40 -20.05
C TRP A 257 28.67 11.15 -18.85
N TRP A 258 29.23 10.81 -17.68
CA TRP A 258 28.46 10.67 -16.46
C TRP A 258 28.04 12.02 -15.85
N ALA A 259 29.00 12.95 -15.67
CA ALA A 259 28.87 14.03 -14.69
C ALA A 259 28.52 15.42 -15.26
N ASP A 260 28.37 15.60 -16.56
CA ASP A 260 27.95 16.89 -17.15
C ASP A 260 26.51 17.28 -16.77
N ASP A 261 26.31 18.52 -16.33
CA ASP A 261 25.03 19.03 -15.81
C ASP A 261 23.94 19.22 -16.88
N THR A 262 24.31 19.20 -18.17
CA THR A 262 23.41 19.53 -19.30
C THR A 262 23.13 18.35 -20.22
N VAL A 263 24.16 17.54 -20.51
CA VAL A 263 24.10 16.38 -21.42
C VAL A 263 24.42 15.07 -20.70
N GLY A 264 25.01 15.11 -19.51
CA GLY A 264 25.47 13.93 -18.80
C GLY A 264 24.33 12.98 -18.39
N LEU A 265 24.68 11.69 -18.24
CA LEU A 265 23.75 10.66 -17.81
C LEU A 265 23.16 10.96 -16.43
N LYS A 266 23.97 11.47 -15.47
CA LYS A 266 23.48 11.85 -14.13
C LYS A 266 22.33 12.86 -14.21
N ALA A 267 22.52 13.94 -14.97
CA ALA A 267 21.53 15.02 -15.09
C ALA A 267 20.21 14.55 -15.73
N ARG A 268 20.28 13.68 -16.75
CA ARG A 268 19.09 13.12 -17.42
C ARG A 268 18.38 12.06 -16.58
N LEU A 269 19.11 11.21 -15.85
CA LEU A 269 18.51 10.22 -14.94
C LEU A 269 17.78 10.88 -13.76
N LEU A 270 18.27 12.01 -13.24
CA LEU A 270 17.61 12.80 -12.19
C LEU A 270 16.28 13.44 -12.64
N GLN A 271 15.98 13.48 -13.95
CA GLN A 271 14.71 14.01 -14.46
C GLN A 271 13.60 12.94 -14.58
N LEU A 272 13.93 11.65 -14.38
CA LEU A 272 12.96 10.54 -14.48
C LEU A 272 12.00 10.39 -13.28
N PRO A 273 12.40 10.64 -12.01
CA PRO A 273 11.51 10.52 -10.85
C PRO A 273 10.42 11.60 -10.82
N ALA A 274 9.23 11.24 -10.32
CA ALA A 274 8.11 12.17 -10.14
C ALA A 274 8.47 13.34 -9.19
N PRO A 275 7.93 14.55 -9.41
CA PRO A 275 8.25 15.73 -8.59
C PRO A 275 7.95 15.53 -7.10
N ASP A 276 6.89 14.78 -6.77
CA ASP A 276 6.47 14.50 -5.41
C ASP A 276 7.54 13.78 -4.58
N ILE A 277 8.30 12.87 -5.20
CA ILE A 277 9.43 12.14 -4.58
C ILE A 277 10.46 13.14 -4.05
N TRP A 278 10.83 14.15 -4.84
CA TRP A 278 11.75 15.20 -4.42
C TRP A 278 11.18 16.10 -3.32
N THR A 279 9.86 16.35 -3.29
CA THR A 279 9.24 17.08 -2.17
C THR A 279 9.24 16.24 -0.88
N ALA A 280 9.09 14.93 -0.99
CA ALA A 280 9.07 14.02 0.13
C ALA A 280 10.46 13.87 0.77
N PHE A 281 11.52 13.71 -0.04
CA PHE A 281 12.90 13.72 0.47
C PHE A 281 13.27 15.03 1.19
N LYS A 282 12.85 16.19 0.65
CA LYS A 282 13.04 17.49 1.32
C LYS A 282 12.36 17.58 2.70
N LYS A 283 11.26 16.86 2.94
CA LYS A 283 10.61 16.76 4.26
C LYS A 283 11.32 15.84 5.25
N ILE A 284 12.30 15.04 4.82
CA ILE A 284 13.12 14.17 5.70
C ILE A 284 14.28 14.96 6.33
N GLY A 285 14.72 16.06 5.71
CA GLY A 285 15.82 16.91 6.21
C GLY A 285 17.22 16.43 5.82
N GLN A 286 17.33 15.42 4.95
CA GLN A 286 18.60 14.97 4.38
C GLN A 286 19.14 15.96 3.32
N SER A 287 20.45 15.96 3.12
CA SER A 287 21.10 16.82 2.11
C SER A 287 20.77 16.38 0.68
N GLN A 288 20.81 17.33 -0.25
CA GLN A 288 20.43 17.10 -1.65
C GLN A 288 21.29 16.02 -2.33
N ALA A 289 22.60 16.02 -2.10
CA ALA A 289 23.50 15.02 -2.65
C ALA A 289 23.14 13.59 -2.19
N VAL A 290 22.87 13.40 -0.89
CA VAL A 290 22.58 12.07 -0.32
C VAL A 290 21.31 11.47 -0.90
N TYR A 291 20.21 12.24 -1.01
CA TYR A 291 18.97 11.70 -1.57
C TYR A 291 19.02 11.54 -3.10
N GLU A 292 19.69 12.42 -3.84
CA GLU A 292 19.89 12.28 -5.29
C GLU A 292 20.69 11.01 -5.62
N GLU A 293 21.75 10.77 -4.86
CA GLU A 293 22.64 9.62 -5.03
C GLU A 293 21.93 8.30 -4.71
N ALA A 294 21.13 8.24 -3.63
CA ALA A 294 20.31 7.08 -3.29
C ALA A 294 19.25 6.77 -4.38
N VAL A 295 18.61 7.80 -4.94
CA VAL A 295 17.66 7.65 -6.06
C VAL A 295 18.37 7.17 -7.33
N LEU A 296 19.48 7.80 -7.70
CA LEU A 296 20.31 7.39 -8.86
C LEU A 296 20.74 5.93 -8.75
N ARG A 297 21.29 5.52 -7.60
CA ARG A 297 21.69 4.13 -7.32
C ARG A 297 20.53 3.13 -7.47
N SER A 298 19.29 3.52 -7.18
CA SER A 298 18.12 2.69 -7.43
C SER A 298 17.83 2.57 -8.93
N LEU A 299 17.81 3.70 -9.66
CA LEU A 299 17.55 3.75 -11.11
C LEU A 299 18.57 2.92 -11.92
N VAL A 300 19.86 3.04 -11.59
CA VAL A 300 20.96 2.32 -12.28
C VAL A 300 21.28 0.95 -11.66
N SER A 301 20.44 0.46 -10.74
CA SER A 301 20.58 -0.90 -10.19
C SER A 301 20.33 -1.95 -11.27
N GLU A 302 21.02 -3.09 -11.20
CA GLU A 302 20.81 -4.21 -12.13
C GLU A 302 19.34 -4.58 -12.27
N ARG A 303 18.62 -4.64 -11.14
CA ARG A 303 17.20 -4.99 -11.10
C ARG A 303 16.34 -3.99 -11.87
N ASN A 304 16.59 -2.70 -11.75
CA ASN A 304 15.76 -1.68 -12.41
C ASN A 304 16.09 -1.52 -13.89
N MET A 305 17.35 -1.75 -14.26
CA MET A 305 17.73 -1.84 -15.68
C MET A 305 17.14 -3.10 -16.33
N GLN A 306 17.24 -4.29 -15.70
CA GLN A 306 16.59 -5.54 -16.17
C GLN A 306 15.04 -5.50 -16.19
N VAL A 307 14.40 -4.54 -15.51
CA VAL A 307 12.92 -4.35 -15.50
C VAL A 307 12.47 -3.18 -16.41
N SER A 308 13.40 -2.30 -16.78
CA SER A 308 13.18 -1.27 -17.81
C SER A 308 13.59 -1.74 -19.22
N GLN A 309 14.28 -2.88 -19.33
CA GLN A 309 14.91 -3.36 -20.56
C GLN A 309 14.78 -4.89 -20.65
N ASP A 310 14.32 -5.42 -21.78
CA ASP A 310 14.21 -6.87 -22.01
C ASP A 310 15.60 -7.51 -22.27
N GLY A 311 16.42 -7.61 -21.23
CA GLY A 311 17.76 -8.21 -21.32
C GLY A 311 18.55 -8.19 -19.99
N ARG A 312 19.65 -8.96 -19.94
CA ARG A 312 20.63 -8.86 -18.85
C ARG A 312 21.59 -7.70 -19.17
N VAL A 313 21.59 -6.68 -18.32
CA VAL A 313 22.35 -5.44 -18.53
C VAL A 313 23.78 -5.50 -18.00
N TYR A 314 24.09 -6.47 -17.13
CA TYR A 314 25.46 -6.75 -16.73
C TYR A 314 25.96 -8.06 -17.36
N PRO A 315 27.10 -8.05 -18.08
CA PRO A 315 27.78 -9.29 -18.45
C PRO A 315 28.34 -9.95 -17.19
N GLY A 316 27.64 -10.97 -16.70
CA GLY A 316 28.07 -11.75 -15.54
C GLY A 316 29.40 -12.45 -15.83
N TYR A 317 30.50 -11.92 -15.30
CA TYR A 317 31.86 -12.43 -15.51
C TYR A 317 32.12 -13.69 -14.67
N GLY A 318 31.39 -14.75 -15.01
CA GLY A 318 31.26 -16.00 -14.29
C GLY A 318 30.24 -16.88 -15.02
N GLY A 319 30.71 -17.60 -16.03
CA GLY A 319 29.87 -18.33 -16.98
C GLY A 319 29.13 -19.52 -16.37
N ASN A 320 27.96 -19.28 -15.79
CA ASN A 320 26.95 -20.32 -15.55
C ASN A 320 25.79 -20.13 -16.54
N VAL A 321 25.95 -20.74 -17.72
CA VAL A 321 24.92 -20.82 -18.74
C VAL A 321 23.93 -21.92 -18.34
N ASP A 322 22.91 -21.57 -17.56
CA ASP A 322 21.62 -22.22 -17.77
C ASP A 322 20.41 -21.45 -17.21
N GLY A 323 19.31 -21.50 -17.97
CA GLY A 323 17.98 -21.08 -17.53
C GLY A 323 17.21 -22.24 -16.92
N THR A 324 17.88 -23.13 -16.17
CA THR A 324 17.34 -24.43 -15.76
C THR A 324 16.04 -24.27 -14.99
N LEU A 325 15.00 -25.00 -15.41
CA LEU A 325 13.72 -25.07 -14.71
C LEU A 325 13.91 -25.43 -13.22
N THR A 326 14.96 -26.19 -12.90
CA THR A 326 15.41 -26.53 -11.55
C THR A 326 15.64 -25.32 -10.65
N ASN A 327 16.16 -24.20 -11.15
CA ASN A 327 16.40 -22.98 -10.37
C ASN A 327 15.11 -22.15 -10.16
N ALA A 328 14.16 -22.21 -11.10
CA ALA A 328 12.81 -21.71 -10.86
C ALA A 328 12.05 -22.61 -9.88
N ALA A 329 12.28 -23.92 -9.95
CA ALA A 329 11.67 -24.93 -9.09
C ALA A 329 12.23 -24.92 -7.66
N THR A 330 13.52 -24.66 -7.41
CA THR A 330 14.02 -24.44 -6.03
C THR A 330 13.48 -23.15 -5.44
N ARG A 331 13.32 -22.08 -6.24
CA ARG A 331 12.61 -20.87 -5.79
C ARG A 331 11.16 -21.20 -5.41
N LEU A 332 10.38 -21.84 -6.28
CA LEU A 332 8.98 -22.21 -5.99
C LEU A 332 8.83 -23.25 -4.85
N ALA A 333 9.72 -24.25 -4.76
CA ALA A 333 9.71 -25.23 -3.68
C ALA A 333 10.08 -24.59 -2.33
N SER A 334 11.00 -23.62 -2.31
CA SER A 334 11.28 -22.83 -1.12
C SER A 334 10.07 -22.01 -0.66
N THR A 335 9.20 -21.57 -1.60
CA THR A 335 7.94 -20.87 -1.28
C THR A 335 6.91 -21.76 -0.58
N ALA A 336 6.93 -23.08 -0.83
CA ALA A 336 6.01 -24.02 -0.20
C ALA A 336 6.46 -24.49 1.21
N GLY A 337 7.76 -24.50 1.47
CA GLY A 337 8.33 -24.93 2.77
C GLY A 337 8.56 -23.81 3.79
N ASN A 338 8.92 -22.60 3.34
CA ASN A 338 9.46 -21.56 4.22
C ASN A 338 8.52 -20.35 4.39
N ILE A 339 7.44 -20.53 5.16
CA ILE A 339 6.72 -19.38 5.76
C ILE A 339 7.60 -18.65 6.81
N ILE A 340 8.69 -19.30 7.26
CA ILE A 340 9.71 -18.74 8.15
C ILE A 340 11.09 -18.86 7.48
N GLY A 341 11.33 -18.12 6.38
CA GLY A 341 12.61 -18.10 5.68
C GLY A 341 12.91 -16.76 4.97
N SER A 342 13.98 -16.10 5.39
CA SER A 342 14.34 -14.74 4.98
C SER A 342 15.01 -14.68 3.60
N ALA A 343 14.23 -14.39 2.56
CA ALA A 343 14.70 -13.82 1.29
C ALA A 343 13.55 -13.18 0.48
N VAL A 344 12.41 -13.87 0.40
CA VAL A 344 11.24 -13.46 -0.41
C VAL A 344 10.28 -12.52 0.34
N ALA A 345 10.45 -12.39 1.67
CA ALA A 345 9.51 -11.70 2.54
C ALA A 345 9.43 -10.17 2.34
N PHE A 346 10.52 -9.49 1.96
CA PHE A 346 10.54 -8.01 1.94
C PHE A 346 9.66 -7.39 0.84
N PRO A 347 9.73 -7.84 -0.44
CA PRO A 347 8.74 -7.42 -1.44
C PRO A 347 7.31 -7.77 -1.04
N ALA A 348 7.10 -8.89 -0.33
CA ALA A 348 5.77 -9.30 0.12
C ALA A 348 5.20 -8.37 1.20
N PHE A 349 5.98 -7.93 2.19
CA PHE A 349 5.50 -7.00 3.23
C PHE A 349 5.12 -5.63 2.65
N ASP A 350 5.93 -5.07 1.75
CA ASP A 350 5.64 -3.76 1.16
C ASP A 350 4.43 -3.85 0.18
N SER A 351 4.25 -4.98 -0.52
CA SER A 351 3.04 -5.27 -1.31
C SER A 351 1.79 -5.45 -0.45
N VAL A 352 1.89 -6.17 0.68
CA VAL A 352 0.79 -6.32 1.66
C VAL A 352 0.37 -4.96 2.20
N ARG A 353 1.32 -4.09 2.59
CA ARG A 353 1.05 -2.74 3.09
C ARG A 353 0.19 -1.90 2.14
N GLN A 354 0.42 -2.02 0.83
CA GLN A 354 -0.38 -1.35 -0.21
C GLN A 354 -1.77 -1.98 -0.40
N ALA A 355 -1.88 -3.30 -0.27
CA ALA A 355 -3.16 -4.01 -0.40
C ALA A 355 -4.12 -3.80 0.79
N LEU A 356 -3.61 -3.51 2.00
CA LEU A 356 -4.42 -3.41 3.22
C LEU A 356 -5.64 -2.46 3.10
N PRO A 357 -5.54 -1.20 2.62
CA PRO A 357 -6.71 -0.33 2.43
C PRO A 357 -7.68 -0.80 1.34
N MET A 358 -7.22 -1.60 0.37
CA MET A 358 -8.09 -2.19 -0.66
C MET A 358 -8.91 -3.35 -0.07
N VAL A 359 -8.27 -4.21 0.72
CA VAL A 359 -8.92 -5.29 1.47
C VAL A 359 -9.93 -4.72 2.49
N GLN A 360 -9.60 -3.61 3.16
CA GLN A 360 -10.53 -2.92 4.07
C GLN A 360 -11.85 -2.54 3.38
N ALA A 361 -11.77 -1.90 2.22
CA ALA A 361 -12.92 -1.45 1.44
C ALA A 361 -13.76 -2.63 0.90
N LEU A 362 -13.11 -3.71 0.45
CA LEU A 362 -13.79 -4.94 0.03
C LEU A 362 -14.55 -5.60 1.19
N LEU A 363 -13.96 -5.66 2.39
CA LEU A 363 -14.61 -6.20 3.59
C LEU A 363 -15.76 -5.30 4.07
N GLN A 364 -15.63 -3.98 3.96
CA GLN A 364 -16.70 -3.02 4.28
C GLN A 364 -17.89 -3.17 3.33
N MET A 365 -17.65 -3.29 2.02
CA MET A 365 -18.69 -3.59 1.03
C MET A 365 -19.37 -4.93 1.33
N ALA A 366 -18.59 -5.98 1.59
CA ALA A 366 -19.12 -7.30 1.92
C ALA A 366 -19.99 -7.28 3.19
N LEU A 367 -19.59 -6.54 4.24
CA LEU A 367 -20.43 -6.34 5.41
C LEU A 367 -21.75 -5.66 5.03
N VAL A 368 -21.71 -4.54 4.29
CA VAL A 368 -22.91 -3.79 3.89
C VAL A 368 -23.90 -4.67 3.11
N ILE A 369 -23.40 -5.52 2.22
CA ILE A 369 -24.21 -6.50 1.47
C ILE A 369 -24.83 -7.54 2.42
N CYS A 370 -24.08 -8.01 3.43
CA CYS A 370 -24.55 -9.01 4.38
C CYS A 370 -25.52 -8.50 5.46
N ILE A 371 -25.55 -7.18 5.76
CA ILE A 371 -26.45 -6.58 6.78
C ILE A 371 -27.89 -7.12 6.70
N PRO A 372 -28.65 -6.97 5.60
CA PRO A 372 -30.06 -7.34 5.55
C PRO A 372 -30.28 -8.86 5.75
N LEU A 373 -29.33 -9.68 5.30
CA LEU A 373 -29.37 -11.13 5.46
C LEU A 373 -29.12 -11.53 6.93
N ILE A 374 -28.16 -10.90 7.60
CA ILE A 374 -27.85 -11.17 9.01
C ILE A 374 -28.99 -10.70 9.92
N THR A 375 -29.58 -9.52 9.66
CA THR A 375 -30.75 -9.02 10.42
C THR A 375 -32.02 -9.85 10.20
N LEU A 376 -32.20 -10.42 8.99
CA LEU A 376 -33.28 -11.36 8.70
C LEU A 376 -33.07 -12.66 9.48
N CYS A 377 -31.88 -13.26 9.39
CA CYS A 377 -31.55 -14.51 10.09
C CYS A 377 -31.53 -14.39 11.62
N SER A 378 -31.28 -13.19 12.18
CA SER A 378 -31.37 -12.93 13.62
C SER A 378 -32.81 -12.73 14.13
N ALA A 379 -33.81 -12.79 13.25
CA ALA A 379 -35.20 -12.43 13.56
C ALA A 379 -35.30 -11.04 14.20
N TRP A 380 -34.65 -10.06 13.55
CA TRP A 380 -34.67 -8.63 13.88
C TRP A 380 -34.23 -8.31 15.31
N ASP A 381 -33.35 -9.13 15.89
CA ASP A 381 -32.82 -8.90 17.24
C ASP A 381 -31.88 -7.68 17.28
N VAL A 382 -32.17 -6.75 18.20
CA VAL A 382 -31.34 -5.58 18.53
C VAL A 382 -29.89 -6.01 18.83
N LYS A 383 -29.68 -7.18 19.44
CA LYS A 383 -28.35 -7.73 19.74
C LYS A 383 -27.52 -7.92 18.47
N ALA A 384 -28.13 -8.39 17.38
CA ALA A 384 -27.46 -8.57 16.09
C ALA A 384 -27.15 -7.24 15.40
N VAL A 385 -28.04 -6.25 15.50
CA VAL A 385 -27.77 -4.87 15.03
C VAL A 385 -26.59 -4.27 15.78
N MET A 386 -26.54 -4.43 17.11
CA MET A 386 -25.47 -3.88 17.93
C MET A 386 -24.12 -4.57 17.67
N THR A 387 -24.08 -5.90 17.50
CA THR A 387 -22.82 -6.58 17.13
C THR A 387 -22.35 -6.19 15.74
N LEU A 388 -23.23 -6.10 14.73
CA LEU A 388 -22.90 -5.56 13.40
C LEU A 388 -22.37 -4.12 13.48
N THR A 389 -22.94 -3.29 14.35
CA THR A 389 -22.51 -1.91 14.59
C THR A 389 -21.08 -1.85 15.17
N PHE A 390 -20.77 -2.68 16.17
CA PHE A 390 -19.42 -2.79 16.71
C PHE A 390 -18.42 -3.36 15.70
N VAL A 391 -18.82 -4.33 14.88
CA VAL A 391 -17.99 -4.89 13.79
C VAL A 391 -17.69 -3.82 12.72
N GLN A 392 -18.67 -3.01 12.32
CA GLN A 392 -18.49 -1.93 11.37
C GLN A 392 -17.54 -0.84 11.91
N PHE A 393 -17.76 -0.40 13.16
CA PHE A 393 -16.86 0.54 13.83
C PHE A 393 -15.43 -0.01 13.93
N ALA A 394 -15.28 -1.27 14.39
CA ALA A 394 -13.99 -1.93 14.51
C ALA A 394 -13.25 -1.97 13.16
N MET A 395 -13.94 -2.31 12.07
CA MET A 395 -13.36 -2.33 10.72
C MET A 395 -13.02 -0.94 10.17
N PHE A 396 -13.78 0.11 10.47
CA PHE A 396 -13.37 1.48 10.12
C PHE A 396 -12.11 1.89 10.90
N PHE A 397 -12.07 1.59 12.20
CA PHE A 397 -10.95 1.99 13.08
C PHE A 397 -9.63 1.24 12.80
N ILE A 398 -9.65 0.16 12.01
CA ILE A 398 -8.43 -0.48 11.48
C ILE A 398 -7.51 0.54 10.78
N THR A 399 -8.07 1.54 10.07
CA THR A 399 -7.25 2.55 9.38
C THR A 399 -6.31 3.26 10.36
N PHE A 400 -6.76 3.61 11.57
CA PHE A 400 -5.90 4.24 12.58
C PHE A 400 -4.69 3.39 12.95
N TRP A 401 -4.86 2.07 13.10
CA TRP A 401 -3.76 1.16 13.43
C TRP A 401 -2.72 1.05 12.31
N TRP A 402 -3.12 1.18 11.03
CA TRP A 402 -2.17 1.26 9.91
C TRP A 402 -1.47 2.62 9.84
N GLU A 403 -2.16 3.73 10.13
CA GLU A 403 -1.50 5.04 10.22
C GLU A 403 -0.47 5.10 11.36
N LEU A 404 -0.80 4.51 12.51
CA LEU A 404 0.13 4.34 13.63
C LEU A 404 1.32 3.46 13.24
N ALA A 405 1.10 2.37 12.49
CA ALA A 405 2.16 1.49 12.02
C ALA A 405 3.10 2.20 11.01
N ARG A 406 2.58 2.97 10.05
CA ARG A 406 3.40 3.80 9.12
C ARG A 406 4.19 4.87 9.85
N TRP A 407 3.58 5.52 10.83
CA TRP A 407 4.27 6.52 11.65
C TRP A 407 5.40 5.89 12.47
N LEU A 408 5.15 4.77 13.15
CA LEU A 408 6.18 4.04 13.91
C LEU A 408 7.32 3.55 13.00
N ASP A 409 7.02 3.03 11.81
CA ASP A 409 8.03 2.62 10.82
C ASP A 409 8.88 3.80 10.35
N SER A 410 8.24 4.91 9.97
CA SER A 410 8.94 6.13 9.52
C SER A 410 9.77 6.77 10.63
N ARG A 411 9.32 6.69 11.89
CA ARG A 411 10.10 7.12 13.07
C ARG A 411 11.26 6.20 13.39
N LEU A 412 11.07 4.88 13.36
CA LEU A 412 12.12 3.92 13.72
C LEU A 412 13.21 3.86 12.66
N LEU A 413 12.84 3.83 11.37
CA LEU A 413 13.78 4.00 10.26
C LEU A 413 14.49 5.37 10.35
N GLY A 414 13.74 6.45 10.62
CA GLY A 414 14.30 7.79 10.75
C GLY A 414 15.30 7.96 11.91
N VAL A 415 15.13 7.23 13.01
CA VAL A 415 16.10 7.20 14.11
C VAL A 415 17.31 6.32 13.75
N LEU A 416 17.07 5.11 13.23
CA LEU A 416 18.10 4.14 12.86
C LEU A 416 19.10 4.73 11.85
N TYR A 417 18.60 5.30 10.76
CA TYR A 417 19.40 5.95 9.71
C TYR A 417 19.80 7.40 10.04
N SER A 418 19.74 7.79 11.33
CA SER A 418 20.30 9.05 11.85
C SER A 418 21.46 8.85 12.83
N SER A 419 21.86 7.61 13.11
CA SER A 419 23.02 7.27 13.93
C SER A 419 24.23 6.92 13.08
N ASP A 420 25.43 7.31 13.52
CA ASP A 420 26.70 7.02 12.83
C ASP A 420 26.99 5.51 12.65
N THR A 421 26.27 4.63 13.36
CA THR A 421 26.36 3.16 13.24
C THR A 421 25.59 2.57 12.06
N HIS A 422 24.85 3.36 11.28
CA HIS A 422 24.24 2.93 10.02
C HIS A 422 24.60 3.91 8.90
N SER A 423 25.23 3.41 7.84
CA SER A 423 25.70 4.27 6.75
C SER A 423 24.53 5.00 6.07
N SER A 424 24.62 6.34 6.02
CA SER A 424 23.66 7.22 5.36
C SER A 424 23.50 6.91 3.86
N TRP A 425 24.53 6.28 3.30
CA TRP A 425 24.57 5.56 2.04
C TRP A 425 23.31 4.70 1.76
N ASN A 426 22.83 3.90 2.72
CA ASN A 426 21.64 3.06 2.55
C ASN A 426 20.37 3.75 3.10
N LEU A 427 20.16 5.02 2.73
CA LEU A 427 19.02 5.84 3.17
C LEU A 427 17.69 5.07 3.11
N ALA A 428 17.14 4.74 4.28
CA ALA A 428 15.89 4.00 4.46
C ALA A 428 15.79 2.65 3.70
N GLY A 429 16.91 1.94 3.51
CA GLY A 429 16.92 0.61 2.90
C GLY A 429 16.55 0.61 1.41
N ILE A 430 16.89 1.67 0.68
CA ILE A 430 16.71 1.73 -0.78
C ILE A 430 17.61 0.70 -1.49
N GLN A 431 18.77 0.38 -0.90
CA GLN A 431 19.63 -0.72 -1.31
C GLN A 431 19.44 -1.95 -0.43
N ASN A 432 19.58 -3.12 -1.07
CA ASN A 432 19.12 -4.40 -0.54
C ASN A 432 20.24 -5.16 0.21
N SER A 433 20.86 -4.51 1.20
CA SER A 433 21.77 -5.18 2.14
C SER A 433 21.00 -6.10 3.11
N GLN A 434 21.66 -7.14 3.64
CA GLN A 434 20.99 -8.20 4.39
C GLN A 434 20.83 -7.88 5.89
N ASP A 435 21.46 -6.83 6.37
CA ASP A 435 21.61 -6.55 7.80
C ASP A 435 20.34 -5.97 8.45
N ASP A 436 19.44 -5.39 7.64
CA ASP A 436 18.16 -4.81 8.08
C ASP A 436 17.01 -5.85 8.12
N VAL A 437 17.31 -7.15 8.03
CA VAL A 437 16.32 -8.26 7.99
C VAL A 437 15.37 -8.25 9.19
N ILE A 438 15.90 -8.11 10.41
CA ILE A 438 15.11 -8.24 11.65
C ILE A 438 14.17 -7.06 11.83
N ILE A 439 14.66 -5.84 11.59
CA ILE A 439 13.85 -4.62 11.71
C ILE A 439 12.77 -4.60 10.63
N ASN A 440 13.08 -4.93 9.38
CA ASN A 440 12.05 -5.06 8.33
C ASN A 440 11.00 -6.14 8.63
N LEU A 441 11.37 -7.24 9.30
CA LEU A 441 10.41 -8.26 9.73
C LEU A 441 9.48 -7.74 10.85
N VAL A 442 10.04 -7.13 11.90
CA VAL A 442 9.27 -6.53 13.00
C VAL A 442 8.33 -5.46 12.45
N MET A 443 8.86 -4.52 11.68
CA MET A 443 8.08 -3.43 11.08
C MET A 443 7.09 -3.90 10.00
N GLY A 444 7.35 -5.02 9.32
CA GLY A 444 6.37 -5.68 8.46
C GLY A 444 5.20 -6.25 9.27
N SER A 445 5.51 -6.96 10.36
CA SER A 445 4.52 -7.63 11.20
C SER A 445 3.52 -6.69 11.89
N MET A 446 3.95 -5.47 12.27
CA MET A 446 3.11 -4.50 13.00
C MET A 446 1.82 -4.13 12.26
N PHE A 447 1.82 -4.14 10.92
CA PHE A 447 0.66 -3.87 10.08
C PHE A 447 -0.42 -4.97 10.14
N LEU A 448 -0.08 -6.15 10.66
CA LEU A 448 -0.99 -7.27 10.90
C LEU A 448 -1.27 -7.44 12.40
N VAL A 449 -0.23 -7.35 13.26
CA VAL A 449 -0.33 -7.54 14.71
C VAL A 449 -1.20 -6.46 15.38
N LEU A 450 -1.06 -5.18 15.02
CA LEU A 450 -1.84 -4.11 15.66
C LEU A 450 -3.35 -4.19 15.32
N PRO A 451 -3.78 -4.37 14.05
CA PRO A 451 -5.19 -4.62 13.73
C PRO A 451 -5.74 -5.92 14.30
N THR A 452 -4.98 -7.02 14.33
CA THR A 452 -5.47 -8.29 14.90
C THR A 452 -5.62 -8.23 16.41
N PHE A 453 -4.73 -7.54 17.13
CA PHE A 453 -4.90 -7.22 18.54
C PHE A 453 -6.19 -6.40 18.78
N TRP A 454 -6.41 -5.36 17.98
CA TRP A 454 -7.63 -4.54 18.02
C TRP A 454 -8.91 -5.35 17.78
N LEU A 455 -8.94 -6.18 16.72
CA LEU A 455 -10.09 -7.03 16.41
C LEU A 455 -10.32 -8.11 17.48
N GLY A 456 -9.25 -8.66 18.08
CA GLY A 456 -9.34 -9.58 19.21
C GLY A 456 -9.94 -8.91 20.46
N ALA A 457 -9.48 -7.70 20.79
CA ALA A 457 -10.02 -6.91 21.89
C ALA A 457 -11.49 -6.53 21.67
N MET A 458 -11.86 -6.09 20.46
CA MET A 458 -13.24 -5.80 20.09
C MET A 458 -14.13 -7.05 20.10
N THR A 459 -13.60 -8.21 19.72
CA THR A 459 -14.32 -9.49 19.81
C THR A 459 -14.59 -9.87 21.28
N TRP A 460 -13.58 -9.73 22.16
CA TRP A 460 -13.74 -10.03 23.59
C TRP A 460 -14.71 -9.06 24.28
N ALA A 461 -14.64 -7.77 23.95
CA ALA A 461 -15.61 -6.77 24.40
C ALA A 461 -17.02 -7.08 23.88
N GLY A 462 -17.17 -7.41 22.60
CA GLY A 462 -18.44 -7.78 21.98
C GLY A 462 -19.10 -9.01 22.62
N VAL A 463 -18.33 -10.05 22.94
CA VAL A 463 -18.81 -11.22 23.69
C VAL A 463 -19.30 -10.82 25.08
N ARG A 464 -18.55 -9.97 25.81
CA ARG A 464 -18.96 -9.51 27.16
C ARG A 464 -20.20 -8.61 27.13
N VAL A 465 -20.33 -7.73 26.13
CA VAL A 465 -21.54 -6.91 25.91
C VAL A 465 -22.73 -7.80 25.54
N GLY A 466 -22.54 -8.80 24.68
CA GLY A 466 -23.59 -9.78 24.35
C GLY A 466 -24.10 -10.57 25.56
N VAL A 467 -23.21 -10.91 26.51
CA VAL A 467 -23.60 -11.50 27.80
C VAL A 467 -24.31 -10.49 28.71
N ALA A 468 -23.85 -9.24 28.78
CA ALA A 468 -24.50 -8.20 29.58
C ALA A 468 -25.93 -7.90 29.13
N VAL A 469 -26.17 -7.79 27.82
CA VAL A 469 -27.52 -7.59 27.22
C VAL A 469 -28.34 -8.90 27.19
N ASN A 470 -27.80 -10.03 27.68
CA ASN A 470 -28.58 -11.22 28.03
C ASN A 470 -28.97 -11.28 29.51
N GLY A 471 -28.43 -10.38 30.36
CA GLY A 471 -28.73 -10.27 31.79
C GLY A 471 -29.55 -9.02 32.17
N ALA A 472 -30.05 -8.29 31.17
CA ALA A 472 -30.90 -7.11 31.27
C ALA A 472 -31.98 -7.17 30.17
#